data_AF-A0A932H7R8-F1
#
_entry.id   AF-A0A932H7R8-F1
#
_cell.length_a   1.000
_cell.length_b   1.000
_cell.length_c   1.000
_cell.angle_alpha   90.00
_cell.angle_beta   90.00
_cell.angle_gamma   90.00
#
_symmetry.space_group_name_H-M   'P 1'
#
loop_
_entity.id
_entity.type
_entity.pdbx_description
1 polymer ?
#
loop_
_entity_poly.entity_id
_entity_poly.type
_entity_poly.pdbx_seq_one_letter_code
_entity_poly.pdbx_strand_id
1 'polypeptide(L)'
;MVGIDPQRVDRLQEAFTKGGGITIEEAAQFVDDRMIDAYYLAGTPEEVLPRLTELVHELAVAGIQEIAFSKLGYNYRESLGLIAKEVLPHLR
;
A
#
# COMPACT_ATOMS: atom_id res chain seq x y z
N MET A 1 5.76 3.84 14.12
CA MET A 1 5.75 2.56 13.39
C MET A 1 5.59 1.44 14.39
N VAL A 2 4.35 1.15 14.78
CA VAL A 2 4.09 0.04 15.71
C VAL A 2 4.09 -1.25 14.88
N GLY A 3 4.91 -2.23 15.25
CA GLY A 3 4.88 -3.57 14.65
C GLY A 3 5.90 -3.87 13.53
N ILE A 4 6.73 -2.89 13.13
CA ILE A 4 7.82 -3.11 12.16
C ILE A 4 9.14 -3.28 12.91
N ASP A 5 9.92 -4.32 12.57
CA ASP A 5 11.26 -4.54 13.12
C ASP A 5 12.27 -3.53 12.52
N PRO A 6 12.82 -2.60 13.31
CA PRO A 6 13.78 -1.62 12.82
C PRO A 6 15.04 -2.26 12.21
N GLN A 7 15.50 -3.40 12.75
CA GLN A 7 16.69 -4.07 12.23
C GLN A 7 16.50 -4.59 10.80
N ARG A 8 15.25 -4.90 10.43
CA ARG A 8 14.91 -5.34 9.08
C ARG A 8 14.97 -4.17 8.10
N VAL A 9 14.52 -2.99 8.52
CA VAL A 9 14.62 -1.74 7.76
C VAL A 9 16.10 -1.36 7.56
N ASP A 10 16.91 -1.44 8.61
CA ASP A 10 18.35 -1.16 8.53
C ASP A 10 19.05 -2.10 7.54
N ARG A 11 18.75 -3.41 7.58
CA ARG A 11 19.30 -4.39 6.63
C ARG A 11 18.88 -4.09 5.18
N LEU A 12 17.62 -3.71 4.96
CA LEU A 12 17.14 -3.31 3.64
C LEU A 12 17.90 -2.08 3.13
N GLN A 13 18.04 -1.06 3.98
CA GLN A 13 18.79 0.15 3.65
C GLN A 13 20.26 -0.16 3.35
N GLU A 14 20.95 -0.93 4.20
CA GLU A 14 22.34 -1.33 3.96
C GLU A 14 22.52 -2.08 2.64
N ALA A 15 21.58 -2.98 2.32
CA ALA A 15 21.61 -3.77 1.10
C ALA A 15 21.41 -2.92 -0.17
N PHE A 16 20.60 -1.86 -0.12
CA PHE A 16 20.50 -0.87 -1.20
C PHE A 16 21.75 0.02 -1.33
N THR A 17 22.50 0.23 -0.24
CA THR A 17 23.58 1.25 -0.20
C THR A 17 24.97 0.67 -0.49
N LYS A 18 25.21 -0.64 -0.31
CA LYS A 18 26.52 -1.26 -0.59
C LYS A 18 26.70 -1.56 -2.09
N GLY A 19 27.84 -1.11 -2.62
CA GLY A 19 28.20 -1.09 -4.04
C GLY A 19 27.90 -2.38 -4.80
N GLY A 20 26.83 -2.33 -5.58
CA GLY A 20 26.21 -3.45 -6.28
C GLY A 20 24.69 -3.33 -6.23
N GLY A 21 24.15 -2.92 -5.07
CA GLY A 21 22.72 -2.92 -4.79
C GLY A 21 22.12 -4.34 -4.81
N ILE A 22 21.04 -4.55 -4.08
CA ILE A 22 20.21 -5.75 -4.25
C ILE A 22 19.18 -5.52 -5.36
N THR A 23 18.73 -6.58 -6.03
CA THR A 23 17.61 -6.47 -6.97
C THR A 23 16.29 -6.20 -6.24
N ILE A 24 15.24 -5.84 -6.99
CA ILE A 24 13.90 -5.63 -6.41
C ILE A 24 13.39 -6.94 -5.79
N GLU A 25 13.66 -8.08 -6.42
CA GLU A 25 13.25 -9.41 -5.95
C GLU A 25 13.94 -9.78 -4.64
N GLU A 26 15.23 -9.47 -4.50
CA GLU A 26 15.98 -9.64 -3.26
C GLU A 26 15.48 -8.68 -2.17
N ALA A 27 15.16 -7.43 -2.53
CA ALA A 27 14.60 -6.44 -1.62
C ALA A 27 13.22 -6.85 -1.09
N ALA A 28 12.38 -7.47 -1.93
CA ALA A 28 11.06 -7.94 -1.56
C ALA A 28 11.10 -8.97 -0.41
N GLN A 29 12.18 -9.75 -0.27
CA GLN A 29 12.33 -10.71 0.83
C GLN A 29 12.44 -10.06 2.22
N PHE A 30 12.77 -8.77 2.28
CA PHE A 30 12.83 -8.00 3.52
C PHE A 30 11.50 -7.33 3.88
N VAL A 31 10.53 -7.30 2.96
CA VAL A 31 9.20 -6.71 3.17
C VAL A 31 8.23 -7.84 3.50
N ASP A 32 7.71 -7.85 4.72
CA ASP A 32 6.66 -8.80 5.12
C ASP A 32 5.26 -8.17 5.00
N ASP A 33 4.23 -9.02 5.08
CA ASP A 33 2.84 -8.59 4.96
C ASP A 33 2.46 -7.53 6.00
N ARG A 34 3.05 -7.55 7.20
CA ARG A 34 2.79 -6.55 8.24
C ARG A 34 3.33 -5.19 7.85
N MET A 35 4.50 -5.15 7.20
CA MET A 35 5.05 -3.92 6.63
C MET A 35 4.15 -3.39 5.51
N ILE A 36 3.56 -4.27 4.70
CA ILE A 36 2.60 -3.88 3.65
C ILE A 36 1.35 -3.29 4.31
N ASP A 37 0.71 -4.01 5.22
CA ASP A 37 -0.52 -3.61 5.91
C ASP A 37 -0.38 -2.31 6.71
N ALA A 38 0.83 -2.01 7.20
CA ALA A 38 1.09 -0.79 7.95
C ALA A 38 1.10 0.48 7.08
N TYR A 39 1.36 0.36 5.78
CA TYR A 39 1.54 1.50 4.87
C TYR A 39 0.62 1.50 3.65
N TYR A 40 0.05 0.36 3.29
CA TYR A 40 -0.72 0.17 2.07
C TYR A 40 -2.04 -0.53 2.36
N LEU A 41 -3.05 -0.14 1.58
CA LEU A 41 -4.25 -0.94 1.33
C LEU A 41 -4.06 -1.59 -0.04
N ALA A 42 -3.54 -2.82 -0.06
CA ALA A 42 -3.20 -3.54 -1.28
C ALA A 42 -3.89 -4.90 -1.31
N GLY A 43 -4.51 -5.24 -2.44
CA GLY A 43 -5.25 -6.48 -2.62
C GLY A 43 -6.31 -6.35 -3.72
N THR A 44 -7.19 -7.32 -3.76
CA THR A 44 -8.41 -7.29 -4.58
C THR A 44 -9.41 -6.26 -4.03
N PRO A 45 -10.38 -5.80 -4.84
CA PRO A 45 -11.45 -4.91 -4.36
C PRO A 45 -12.18 -5.46 -3.13
N GLU A 46 -12.47 -6.77 -3.10
CA GLU A 46 -13.14 -7.42 -1.97
C GLU A 46 -12.34 -7.33 -0.67
N GLU A 47 -11.02 -7.51 -0.74
CA GLU A 47 -10.13 -7.45 0.44
C GLU A 47 -9.97 -6.03 0.98
N VAL A 48 -9.90 -5.02 0.10
CA VAL A 48 -9.57 -3.63 0.52
C VAL A 48 -10.79 -2.79 0.88
N LEU A 49 -11.97 -3.09 0.33
CA LEU A 49 -13.17 -2.27 0.48
C LEU A 49 -13.63 -2.05 1.94
N PRO A 50 -13.66 -3.08 2.82
CA PRO A 50 -14.10 -2.89 4.20
C PRO A 50 -13.27 -1.82 4.92
N ARG A 51 -11.93 -1.95 4.86
CA ARG A 51 -11.02 -1.03 5.52
C ARG A 51 -10.92 0.33 4.83
N LEU A 52 -11.04 0.37 3.51
CA LEU A 52 -11.05 1.63 2.76
C LEU A 52 -12.29 2.48 3.08
N THR A 53 -13.47 1.86 3.21
CA THR A 53 -14.71 2.55 3.56
C THR A 53 -14.62 3.18 4.95
N GLU A 54 -14.09 2.45 5.93
CA GLU A 54 -13.81 2.98 7.27
C GLU A 54 -12.86 4.18 7.21
N LEU A 55 -11.75 4.04 6.48
CA LEU A 55 -10.76 5.10 6.35
C LEU A 55 -11.35 6.36 5.71
N VAL A 56 -12.14 6.22 4.64
CA VAL A 56 -12.82 7.35 3.99
C VAL A 56 -13.71 8.09 4.98
N HIS A 57 -14.46 7.35 5.82
CA HIS A 57 -15.30 7.95 6.84
C HIS A 57 -14.48 8.72 7.89
N GLU A 58 -13.41 8.11 8.41
CA GLU A 58 -12.50 8.74 9.38
C GLU A 58 -11.86 10.03 8.81
N LEU A 59 -11.41 9.97 7.56
CA LEU A 59 -10.82 11.12 6.85
C LEU A 59 -11.83 12.24 6.64
N ALA A 60 -13.07 11.91 6.25
CA ALA A 60 -14.14 12.89 6.08
C ALA A 60 -14.48 13.59 7.40
N VAL A 61 -14.55 12.85 8.52
CA VAL A 61 -14.75 13.42 9.87
C VAL A 61 -13.60 14.35 10.26
N ALA A 62 -12.36 14.04 9.83
CA ALA A 62 -11.20 14.90 10.01
C ALA A 62 -11.13 16.10 9.04
N GLY A 63 -12.11 16.25 8.15
CA GLY A 63 -12.18 17.35 7.17
C GLY A 63 -11.29 17.16 5.94
N ILE A 64 -10.73 15.97 5.74
CA ILE A 64 -9.94 15.61 4.57
C ILE A 64 -10.90 15.17 3.45
N GLN A 65 -10.78 15.80 2.29
CA GLN A 65 -11.74 15.64 1.18
C GLN A 65 -11.16 14.93 -0.05
N GLU A 66 -9.86 14.66 -0.05
CA GLU A 66 -9.17 14.05 -1.19
C GLU A 66 -8.38 12.82 -0.74
N ILE A 67 -8.50 11.76 -1.53
CA ILE A 67 -7.71 10.53 -1.40
C ILE A 67 -7.03 10.27 -2.73
N ALA A 68 -5.70 10.25 -2.70
CA ALA A 68 -4.90 9.93 -3.86
C ALA A 68 -4.54 8.44 -3.87
N PHE A 69 -5.05 7.70 -4.86
CA PHE A 69 -4.60 6.34 -5.11
C PHE A 69 -3.21 6.38 -5.76
N SER A 70 -2.21 5.76 -5.14
CA SER A 70 -0.83 5.72 -5.62
C SER A 70 -0.30 4.30 -5.66
N LYS A 71 0.74 4.04 -6.47
CA LYS A 71 1.33 2.71 -6.66
C LYS A 71 0.26 1.67 -7.00
N LEU A 72 -0.53 1.97 -8.04
CA LEU A 72 -1.55 1.06 -8.57
C LEU A 72 -0.94 -0.29 -8.99
N GLY A 73 -1.79 -1.24 -9.37
CA GLY A 73 -1.36 -2.54 -9.85
C GLY A 73 -0.49 -2.48 -11.10
N TYR A 74 0.11 -3.63 -11.42
CA TYR A 74 1.05 -3.81 -12.53
C TYR A 74 0.56 -3.22 -13.86
N ASN A 75 -0.73 -3.35 -14.16
CA ASN A 75 -1.38 -2.69 -15.28
C ASN A 75 -2.26 -1.53 -14.82
N TYR A 76 -1.77 -0.32 -15.02
CA TYR A 76 -2.44 0.91 -14.60
C TYR A 76 -3.86 1.05 -15.18
N ARG A 77 -4.07 0.67 -16.44
CA ARG A 77 -5.38 0.78 -17.10
C ARG A 77 -6.40 -0.18 -16.48
N GLU A 78 -5.97 -1.41 -16.21
CA GLU A 78 -6.82 -2.39 -15.53
C GLU A 78 -7.12 -1.96 -14.10
N SER A 79 -6.12 -1.47 -13.36
CA SER A 79 -6.32 -0.94 -12.00
C SER A 79 -7.30 0.24 -11.97
N LEU A 80 -7.19 1.19 -12.89
CA LEU A 80 -8.18 2.28 -13.00
C LEU A 80 -9.58 1.76 -13.33
N GLY A 81 -9.68 0.73 -14.18
CA GLY A 81 -10.94 0.07 -14.50
C GLY A 81 -11.58 -0.60 -13.28
N LEU A 82 -10.79 -1.32 -12.48
CA LEU A 82 -11.23 -1.94 -11.23
C LEU A 82 -11.67 -0.87 -10.22
N ILE A 83 -10.85 0.17 -10.02
CA ILE A 83 -11.18 1.27 -9.12
C ILE A 83 -12.50 1.92 -9.52
N ALA A 84 -12.67 2.26 -10.80
CA ALA A 84 -13.87 2.94 -11.27
C ALA A 84 -15.15 2.08 -11.14
N LYS A 85 -15.04 0.76 -11.37
CA LYS A 85 -16.21 -0.15 -11.40
C LYS A 85 -16.55 -0.77 -10.06
N GLU A 86 -15.55 -1.06 -9.24
CA GLU A 86 -15.69 -1.89 -8.05
C GLU A 86 -15.33 -1.15 -6.76
N VAL A 87 -14.51 -0.09 -6.82
CA VAL A 87 -14.12 0.66 -5.61
C VAL A 87 -14.96 1.92 -5.44
N LEU A 88 -14.90 2.86 -6.38
CA LEU A 88 -15.55 4.18 -6.26
C LEU A 88 -17.06 4.13 -5.97
N PRO A 89 -17.86 3.16 -6.48
CA PRO A 89 -19.28 3.08 -6.14
C PRO A 89 -19.57 2.89 -4.65
N HIS A 90 -18.61 2.37 -3.88
CA HIS A 90 -18.74 2.11 -2.45
C HIS A 90 -18.24 3.26 -1.56
N LEU A 91 -17.55 4.26 -2.13
CA LEU A 91 -16.95 5.37 -1.38
C LEU A 91 -17.78 6.67 -1.45
N ARG A 92 -19.04 6.57 -1.87
CA ARG A 92 -19.96 7.71 -2.02
C ARG A 92 -20.81 7.93 -0.79
#